data_AF-A0A955CD86-F1
#
_entry.id   AF-A0A955CD86-F1
#
_cell.length_a   1.000
_cell.length_b   1.000
_cell.length_c   1.000
_cell.angle_alpha   90.00
_cell.angle_beta   90.00
_cell.angle_gamma   90.00
#
_symmetry.space_group_name_H-M   'P 1'
#
loop_
_entity.id
_entity.type
_entity.pdbx_description
1 polymer ?
#
loop_
_entity_poly.entity_id
_entity_poly.type
_entity_poly.pdbx_seq_one_letter_code
_entity_poly.pdbx_strand_id
1 'polypeptide(L)' 'MHRECPHCGRLFDRAPGYLLGSIYINYGVTALLVVIVYFTCYFAEWLTGNQLLVLLTAFSVAFPMWFFRYA' A
#
# COMPACT_ATOMS: atom_id res chain seq x y z
N MET A 1 -17.12 6.46 14.20
CA MET A 1 -16.11 6.36 15.27
C MET A 1 -16.60 7.15 16.45
N HIS A 2 -16.82 6.49 17.60
CA HIS A 2 -17.10 7.20 18.83
C HIS A 2 -15.78 7.79 19.36
N ARG A 3 -15.81 9.02 19.88
CA ARG A 3 -14.63 9.66 20.48
C ARG A 3 -14.28 9.06 21.84
N GLU A 4 -15.27 8.52 22.52
CA GLU A 4 -15.18 8.01 23.88
C GLU A 4 -16.02 6.75 24.05
N CYS A 5 -15.62 5.91 25.00
CA CYS A 5 -16.37 4.70 25.33
C CYS A 5 -17.67 5.05 26.09
N PRO A 6 -18.86 4.63 25.63
CA PRO A 6 -20.13 4.99 26.27
C PRO A 6 -20.34 4.37 27.66
N HIS A 7 -19.55 3.34 28.02
CA HIS A 7 -19.64 2.68 29.33
C HIS A 7 -18.67 3.27 30.37
N CYS A 8 -17.56 3.88 29.95
CA CYS A 8 -16.52 4.34 30.88
C CYS A 8 -15.92 5.72 30.57
N GLY A 9 -16.36 6.41 29.51
CA GLY A 9 -15.90 7.75 29.14
C GLY A 9 -14.46 7.84 28.64
N ARG A 10 -13.77 6.71 28.45
CA ARG A 10 -12.37 6.73 28.01
C ARG A 10 -12.26 7.18 26.55
N LEU A 11 -11.46 8.22 26.31
CA LEU A 11 -11.13 8.74 24.98
C LEU A 11 -10.36 7.69 24.16
N PHE A 12 -10.78 7.47 22.93
CA PHE A 12 -10.06 6.62 21.97
C PHE A 12 -8.96 7.45 21.32
N ASP A 13 -7.83 7.59 22.03
CA ASP A 13 -6.67 8.28 21.49
C ASP A 13 -5.79 7.29 20.71
N ARG A 14 -5.39 7.68 19.49
CA ARG A 14 -4.43 6.88 18.72
C ARG A 14 -3.05 7.36 19.10
N ALA A 15 -2.25 6.47 19.70
CA ALA A 15 -0.86 6.76 19.99
C ALA A 15 -0.14 7.25 18.71
N PRO A 16 0.80 8.20 18.83
CA PRO A 16 1.61 8.60 17.69
C PRO A 16 2.25 7.35 17.08
N GLY A 17 2.03 7.16 15.78
CA GLY A 17 2.55 6.01 15.08
C GLY A 17 1.71 4.73 15.08
N TYR A 18 0.48 4.78 15.58
CA TYR A 18 -0.45 3.64 15.58
C TYR A 18 -0.62 2.98 14.19
N LEU A 19 -0.48 3.75 13.10
CA LEU A 19 -0.55 3.26 11.72
C LEU A 19 0.80 3.24 10.98
N LEU A 20 1.91 3.56 11.64
CA LEU A 20 3.22 3.58 10.96
C LEU A 20 3.56 2.19 10.43
N GLY A 21 3.36 1.14 11.24
CA GLY A 21 3.65 -0.23 10.83
C GLY A 21 2.91 -0.65 9.56
N SER A 22 1.60 -0.44 9.51
CA SER A 22 0.78 -0.82 8.36
C SER A 22 1.14 -0.02 7.09
N ILE A 23 1.44 1.27 7.22
CA ILE A 23 1.89 2.11 6.11
C ILE A 23 3.25 1.63 5.58
N TYR A 24 4.22 1.36 6.46
CA TYR A 24 5.56 0.90 6.04
C TYR A 24 5.52 -0.46 5.36
N ILE A 25 4.73 -1.41 5.86
CA ILE A 25 4.58 -2.72 5.23
C ILE A 25 3.90 -2.57 3.87
N ASN A 26 2.82 -1.80 3.78
CA ASN A 26 2.11 -1.57 2.53
C ASN A 26 3.01 -0.93 1.47
N TYR A 27 3.71 0.13 1.83
CA TYR A 27 4.67 0.80 0.95
C TYR A 27 5.82 -0.14 0.54
N GLY A 28 6.42 -0.84 1.50
CA GLY A 28 7.55 -1.74 1.25
C GLY A 28 7.20 -2.89 0.31
N VAL A 29 6.05 -3.54 0.53
CA VAL A 29 5.57 -4.61 -0.35
C VAL A 29 5.25 -4.07 -1.74
N THR A 30 4.59 -2.92 -1.83
CA THR A 30 4.26 -2.30 -3.12
C THR A 30 5.52 -1.97 -3.92
N ALA A 31 6.50 -1.32 -3.30
CA ALA A 31 7.76 -0.95 -3.94
C ALA A 31 8.53 -2.20 -4.41
N LEU A 32 8.61 -3.24 -3.56
CA LEU A 32 9.26 -4.49 -3.91
C LEU A 32 8.61 -5.15 -5.14
N LEU A 33 7.28 -5.23 -5.16
CA LEU A 33 6.53 -5.81 -6.29
C LEU A 33 6.71 -5.00 -7.57
N VAL A 34 6.68 -3.66 -7.50
CA VAL A 34 6.92 -2.79 -8.67
C VAL A 34 8.31 -3.04 -9.26
N VAL A 35 9.35 -3.13 -8.42
CA VAL A 35 10.72 -3.41 -8.87
C VAL A 35 10.80 -4.77 -9.55
N ILE A 36 10.24 -5.81 -8.94
CA ILE A 36 10.23 -7.17 -9.51
C ILE A 36 9.52 -7.17 -10.87
N VAL A 37 8.31 -6.63 -10.94
CA VAL A 37 7.51 -6.60 -12.18
C VAL A 37 8.21 -5.80 -13.27
N TYR A 38 8.79 -4.64 -12.94
CA TYR A 38 9.54 -3.82 -13.90
C TYR A 38 10.67 -4.62 -14.53
N PHE A 39 11.58 -5.19 -13.72
CA PHE A 39 12.72 -5.92 -14.25
C PHE A 39 12.30 -7.17 -15.01
N THR A 40 11.32 -7.93 -14.51
CA THR A 40 10.80 -9.10 -15.23
C THR A 40 10.25 -8.73 -16.60
N CYS A 41 9.38 -7.72 -16.69
CA CYS A 41 8.81 -7.30 -17.97
C CYS A 41 9.83 -6.64 -18.90
N TYR A 42 10.80 -5.91 -18.36
CA TYR A 42 11.85 -5.25 -19.12
C TYR A 42 12.78 -6.28 -19.78
N PHE A 43 13.29 -7.26 -19.02
CA PHE A 43 14.19 -8.29 -19.58
C PHE A 43 13.48 -9.28 -20.50
N ALA A 44 12.19 -9.51 -20.29
CA ALA A 44 11.42 -10.41 -21.14
C ALA A 44 10.90 -9.74 -22.42
N GLU A 45 11.11 -8.42 -22.58
CA GLU A 45 10.59 -7.61 -23.70
C GLU A 45 9.08 -7.80 -23.97
N TRP A 46 8.31 -8.14 -22.93
CA TRP A 46 6.88 -8.47 -23.05
C TRP A 46 6.00 -7.25 -23.36
N LEU A 47 6.42 -6.07 -22.91
CA LEU A 47 5.64 -4.84 -23.00
C LEU A 47 6.49 -3.71 -23.55
N THR A 48 5.85 -2.82 -24.31
CA THR A 48 6.46 -1.53 -24.66
C THR A 48 6.61 -0.65 -23.42
N GLY A 49 7.57 0.29 -23.43
CA GLY A 49 7.82 1.17 -22.28
C GLY A 49 6.57 1.93 -21.79
N ASN A 50 5.71 2.39 -22.72
CA ASN A 50 4.47 3.07 -22.38
C ASN A 50 3.46 2.13 -21.69
N GLN A 51 3.33 0.89 -22.17
CA GLN A 51 2.44 -0.10 -21.53
C GLN A 51 2.93 -0.47 -20.14
N LEU A 52 4.25 -0.64 -19.97
CA LEU A 52 4.85 -0.94 -18.68
C LEU A 52 4.64 0.21 -17.69
N LEU A 53 4.80 1.46 -18.14
CA LEU A 53 4.54 2.64 -17.32
C LEU A 53 3.08 2.71 -16.86
N VAL A 54 2.11 2.56 -17.78
CA VAL A 54 0.69 2.56 -17.43
C VAL A 54 0.35 1.43 -16.45
N LEU A 55 0.88 0.23 -16.67
CA LEU A 55 0.67 -0.93 -15.80
C LEU A 55 1.20 -0.66 -14.39
N LEU A 56 2.45 -0.19 -14.26
CA LEU A 56 3.07 0.05 -12.97
C LEU A 56 2.42 1.23 -12.23
N THR A 57 2.02 2.29 -12.93
CA THR A 57 1.26 3.39 -12.33
C THR A 57 -0.09 2.92 -11.80
N ALA A 58 -0.85 2.15 -12.59
CA ALA A 58 -2.13 1.59 -12.16
C ALA A 58 -1.96 0.64 -10.96
N PHE A 59 -0.94 -0.22 -11.00
CA PHE A 59 -0.62 -1.14 -9.91
C PHE A 59 -0.25 -0.41 -8.62
N SER A 60 0.57 0.65 -8.71
CA SER A 60 1.03 1.45 -7.57
C SER A 60 -0.10 2.18 -6.85
N VAL A 61 -1.28 2.27 -7.46
CA VAL A 61 -2.47 2.91 -6.87
C VAL A 61 -3.45 1.83 -6.40
N ALA A 62 -3.76 0.85 -7.26
CA ALA A 62 -4.76 -0.18 -6.96
C ALA A 62 -4.29 -1.16 -5.87
N PHE A 63 -3.03 -1.58 -5.90
CA PHE A 63 -2.51 -2.57 -4.96
C PHE A 63 -2.46 -2.04 -3.52
N PRO A 64 -1.90 -0.85 -3.22
CA PRO A 64 -1.93 -0.28 -1.87
C PRO A 64 -3.34 -0.14 -1.30
N MET A 65 -4.30 0.33 -2.11
CA MET A 65 -5.69 0.51 -1.68
C MET A 65 -6.34 -0.81 -1.28
N TRP A 66 -6.12 -1.87 -2.06
CA TRP A 66 -6.63 -3.21 -1.73
C TRP A 66 -5.87 -3.82 -0.55
N PHE A 67 -4.54 -3.71 -0.53
CA PHE A 67 -3.66 -4.29 0.47
C PHE A 67 -3.77 -3.62 1.84
N PHE A 68 -4.21 -2.35 1.91
CA PHE A 68 -4.44 -1.63 3.16
C PHE A 68 -5.47 -2.32 4.07
N ARG A 69 -6.33 -3.19 3.53
CA ARG A 69 -7.25 -3.98 4.36
C ARG A 69 -6.55 -5.11 5.14
N TYR A 70 -5.36 -5.54 4.71
CA TYR A 70 -4.62 -6.64 5.30
C TYR A 70 -3.39 -6.19 6.11
N ALA A 71 -3.01 -4.92 6.00
CA ALA A 71 -1.87 -4.31 6.69
C ALA A 71 -2.35 -3.49 7.91
#